data_AF-A0A953UYZ5-F1
#
_entry.id   AF-A0A953UYZ5-F1
#
_cell.length_a   1.000
_cell.length_b   1.000
_cell.length_c   1.000
_cell.angle_alpha   90.00
_cell.angle_beta   90.00
_cell.angle_gamma   90.00
#
_symmetry.space_group_name_H-M   'P 1'
#
loop_
_entity.id
_entity.type
_entity.pdbx_description
1 polymer ?
#
loop_
_entity_poly.entity_id
_entity_poly.type
_entity_poly.pdbx_seq_one_letter_code
_entity_poly.pdbx_strand_id
1 'polypeptide(L)'
;MAWFNGKRLTIQCDNEGFASKIRIEGAVAADDMIAKLVIQEPGKPLHFHSAGGNKIREELETELKLIESTLGVFFRIGRIRWEEAMSIAIPETPSEESQIQWNNLSVTREPDDPARAPTLEDLSVILHMGYHARDLATTMSFFREGDMDLRTHRYISAFFSFYFVLEGLYGNGQFGGKEVRAEFGKSVVLTDAIEHVLTLPGFRGPAKFKDVLSIDHLLKLVSKDRDVEGIIHMLVWTRGDLHHFVNNPKKLTGSPFTHRRYEPLASFAHDICLNVLMHEIQARFPTSGSKII
;
A
#
# COMPACT_ATOMS: atom_id res chain seq x y z
N MET A 1 17.45 -30.80 -0.27
CA MET A 1 16.68 -30.13 0.78
C MET A 1 17.57 -29.06 1.39
N ALA A 2 17.18 -27.79 1.30
CA ALA A 2 18.03 -26.68 1.73
C ALA A 2 17.71 -26.29 3.17
N TRP A 3 18.71 -25.73 3.85
CA TRP A 3 18.57 -25.17 5.19
C TRP A 3 19.00 -23.71 5.17
N PHE A 4 18.30 -22.87 5.92
CA PHE A 4 18.59 -21.44 6.04
C PHE A 4 18.39 -21.01 7.49
N ASN A 5 19.43 -20.50 8.15
CA ASN A 5 19.39 -20.10 9.57
C ASN A 5 18.77 -21.16 10.50
N GLY A 6 19.17 -22.43 10.32
CA GLY A 6 18.67 -23.57 11.11
C GLY A 6 17.24 -24.00 10.78
N LYS A 7 16.60 -23.39 9.77
CA LYS A 7 15.23 -23.66 9.34
C LYS A 7 15.22 -24.38 8.00
N ARG A 8 14.17 -25.17 7.78
CA ARG A 8 14.04 -25.94 6.54
C ARG A 8 13.52 -25.03 5.44
N LEU A 9 14.26 -24.96 4.34
CA LEU A 9 13.93 -24.15 3.17
C LEU A 9 13.59 -25.06 1.98
N THR A 10 12.44 -24.81 1.38
CA THR A 10 12.01 -25.45 0.13
C THR A 10 11.78 -24.38 -0.92
N ILE A 11 12.45 -24.52 -2.07
CA ILE A 11 12.21 -23.72 -3.26
C ILE A 11 11.77 -24.67 -4.35
N GLN A 12 10.63 -24.39 -4.98
CA GLN A 12 10.16 -25.12 -6.15
C GLN A 12 10.14 -24.15 -7.33
N CYS A 13 10.67 -24.61 -8.46
CA CYS A 13 10.54 -23.91 -9.72
C CYS A 13 9.35 -24.45 -10.52
N ASP A 14 8.73 -23.59 -11.32
CA ASP A 14 7.79 -24.03 -12.35
C ASP A 14 8.52 -24.63 -13.57
N ASN A 15 7.73 -25.01 -14.58
CA ASN A 15 8.22 -25.61 -15.81
C ASN A 15 9.09 -24.67 -16.66
N GLU A 16 9.04 -23.36 -16.41
CA GLU A 16 9.84 -22.34 -17.10
C GLU A 16 11.12 -21.99 -16.31
N GLY A 17 11.31 -22.62 -15.14
CA GLY A 17 12.47 -22.43 -14.29
C GLY A 17 12.36 -21.27 -13.31
N PHE A 18 11.21 -20.59 -13.23
CA PHE A 18 10.98 -19.53 -12.26
C PHE A 18 10.63 -20.10 -10.89
N ALA A 19 11.14 -19.49 -9.82
CA ALA A 19 10.77 -19.85 -8.46
C ALA A 19 9.27 -19.55 -8.24
N SER A 20 8.44 -20.59 -8.22
CA SER A 20 6.98 -20.50 -8.08
C SER A 20 6.52 -20.70 -6.65
N LYS A 21 7.35 -21.33 -5.80
CA LYS A 21 7.08 -21.50 -4.37
C LYS A 21 8.35 -21.40 -3.56
N ILE A 22 8.32 -20.57 -2.52
CA ILE A 22 9.35 -20.50 -1.47
C ILE A 22 8.64 -20.77 -0.14
N ARG A 23 9.12 -21.78 0.59
CA ARG A 23 8.59 -22.17 1.90
C ARG A 23 9.73 -22.26 2.89
N ILE A 24 9.55 -21.64 4.06
CA ILE A 24 10.42 -21.80 5.21
C ILE A 24 9.63 -22.39 6.39
N GLU A 25 10.22 -23.37 7.07
CA GLU A 25 9.63 -24.06 8.22
C GLU A 25 10.60 -23.98 9.40
N GLY A 26 10.10 -23.58 10.57
CA GLY A 26 10.87 -23.50 11.81
C GLY A 26 10.10 -24.09 12.98
N ALA A 27 10.82 -24.58 13.99
CA ALA A 27 10.22 -25.09 15.22
C ALA A 27 9.60 -23.96 16.03
N VAL A 28 8.45 -24.25 16.66
CA VAL A 28 7.76 -23.28 17.52
C VAL A 28 8.29 -23.41 18.94
N ALA A 29 8.63 -22.27 19.56
CA ALA A 29 9.08 -22.25 20.94
C ALA A 29 7.91 -22.53 21.90
N ALA A 30 8.20 -23.12 23.08
CA ALA A 30 7.18 -23.49 24.06
C ALA A 30 6.31 -22.31 24.53
N ASP A 31 6.86 -21.09 24.53
CA ASP A 31 6.18 -19.86 24.91
C ASP A 31 5.45 -19.16 23.73
N ASP A 32 5.45 -19.77 22.55
CA ASP A 32 4.75 -19.32 21.34
C ASP A 32 3.90 -20.43 20.70
N MET A 33 3.58 -21.47 21.46
CA MET A 33 2.80 -22.62 20.98
C MET A 33 1.47 -22.20 20.35
N ILE A 34 1.18 -22.77 19.19
CA ILE A 34 0.05 -22.38 18.35
C ILE A 34 -1.21 -23.14 18.78
N ALA A 35 -2.26 -22.39 19.08
CA ALA A 35 -3.61 -22.93 19.22
C ALA A 35 -4.56 -22.21 18.26
N LYS A 36 -5.32 -22.98 17.47
CA LYS A 36 -6.28 -22.50 16.47
C LYS A 36 -7.58 -23.25 16.62
N LEU A 37 -8.53 -22.66 17.35
CA LEU A 37 -9.79 -23.30 17.72
C LEU A 37 -10.97 -22.62 17.02
N VAL A 38 -12.00 -23.41 16.74
CA VAL A 38 -13.31 -22.97 16.26
C VAL A 38 -14.27 -23.06 17.44
N ILE A 39 -14.79 -21.90 17.86
CA ILE A 39 -15.69 -21.82 19.02
C ILE A 39 -17.11 -21.54 18.51
N GLN A 40 -18.04 -22.42 18.87
CA GLN A 40 -19.47 -22.27 18.60
C GLN A 40 -20.24 -22.30 19.92
N GLU A 41 -20.71 -21.12 20.34
CA GLU A 41 -21.56 -20.99 21.52
C GLU A 41 -23.04 -20.99 21.10
N PRO A 42 -23.95 -21.60 21.90
CA PRO A 42 -25.38 -21.59 21.61
C PRO A 42 -25.91 -20.16 21.42
N GLY A 43 -26.53 -19.89 20.28
CA GLY A 43 -27.10 -18.58 19.95
C GLY A 43 -26.11 -17.50 19.51
N LYS A 44 -24.82 -17.82 19.33
CA LYS A 44 -23.81 -16.88 18.80
C LYS A 44 -23.24 -17.35 17.45
N PRO A 45 -22.79 -16.40 16.61
CA PRO A 45 -22.04 -16.76 15.41
C PRO A 45 -20.74 -17.48 15.76
N LEU A 46 -20.31 -18.35 14.84
CA LEU A 46 -19.03 -19.04 14.91
C LEU A 46 -17.90 -18.01 14.97
N HIS A 47 -16.97 -18.20 15.89
CA HIS A 47 -15.79 -17.35 16.00
C HIS A 47 -14.52 -18.17 16.13
N PHE A 48 -13.44 -17.62 15.58
CA PHE A 48 -12.13 -18.27 15.53
C PHE A 48 -11.27 -17.73 16.66
N HIS A 49 -10.71 -18.64 17.47
CA HIS A 49 -9.72 -18.30 18.47
C HIS A 49 -8.34 -18.69 17.94
N SER A 50 -7.39 -17.75 18.00
CA SER A 50 -5.98 -17.97 17.68
C SER A 50 -5.12 -17.52 18.85
N ALA A 51 -4.18 -18.36 19.27
CA ALA A 51 -3.15 -18.02 20.24
C ALA A 51 -1.78 -18.55 19.79
N GLY A 52 -0.72 -17.86 20.21
CA GLY A 52 0.66 -18.17 19.83
C GLY A 52 0.96 -18.03 18.33
N GLY A 53 2.14 -18.48 17.93
CA GLY A 53 2.65 -18.43 16.56
C GLY A 53 3.09 -17.05 16.07
N ASN A 54 2.99 -16.01 16.91
CA ASN A 54 3.31 -14.65 16.47
C ASN A 54 4.82 -14.45 16.36
N LYS A 55 5.60 -14.99 17.31
CA LYS A 55 7.06 -14.84 17.32
C LYS A 55 7.69 -15.61 16.18
N ILE A 56 7.31 -16.88 16.00
CA ILE A 56 7.81 -17.69 14.89
C ILE A 56 7.39 -17.10 13.54
N ARG A 57 6.18 -16.52 13.44
CA ARG A 57 5.76 -15.84 12.21
C ARG A 57 6.64 -14.63 11.88
N GLU A 58 6.86 -13.73 12.84
CA GLU A 58 7.72 -12.56 12.66
C GLU A 58 9.15 -12.97 12.29
N GLU A 59 9.65 -14.03 12.90
CA GLU A 59 10.94 -14.64 12.58
C GLU A 59 10.97 -15.14 11.13
N LEU A 60 10.03 -16.01 10.73
CA LEU A 60 9.98 -16.56 9.37
C LEU A 60 9.79 -15.49 8.30
N GLU A 61 8.99 -14.45 8.56
CA GLU A 61 8.86 -13.29 7.66
C GLU A 61 10.19 -12.53 7.51
N THR A 62 10.95 -12.38 8.59
CA THR A 62 12.29 -11.77 8.56
C THR A 62 13.25 -12.60 7.71
N GLU A 63 13.20 -13.91 7.82
CA GLU A 63 14.01 -14.81 7.00
C GLU A 63 13.62 -14.75 5.53
N LEU A 64 12.32 -14.69 5.21
CA LEU A 64 11.86 -14.53 3.83
C LEU A 64 12.35 -13.20 3.21
N LYS A 65 12.37 -12.10 3.95
CA LYS A 65 12.93 -10.81 3.50
C LYS A 65 14.44 -10.89 3.22
N LEU A 66 15.16 -11.65 4.05
CA LEU A 66 16.60 -11.88 3.84
C LEU A 66 16.86 -12.76 2.61
N ILE A 67 16.06 -13.82 2.44
CA ILE A 67 16.08 -14.66 1.23
C ILE A 67 15.76 -13.79 0.00
N GLU A 68 14.74 -12.93 0.08
CA GLU A 68 14.36 -12.03 -1.01
C GLU A 68 15.52 -11.12 -1.41
N SER A 69 16.13 -10.45 -0.43
CA SER A 69 17.28 -9.57 -0.65
C SER A 69 18.46 -10.30 -1.28
N THR A 70 18.78 -11.49 -0.76
CA THR A 70 19.93 -12.29 -1.21
C THR A 70 19.71 -12.79 -2.63
N LEU A 71 18.54 -13.38 -2.90
CA LEU A 71 18.20 -13.88 -4.23
C LEU A 71 18.01 -12.73 -5.23
N GLY A 72 17.60 -11.53 -4.80
CA GLY A 72 17.53 -10.35 -5.63
C GLY A 72 18.90 -9.95 -6.18
N VAL A 73 19.94 -10.00 -5.33
CA VAL A 73 21.33 -9.69 -5.72
C VAL A 73 21.90 -10.75 -6.67
N PHE A 74 21.76 -12.04 -6.34
CA PHE A 74 22.47 -13.10 -7.06
C PHE A 74 21.67 -13.69 -8.24
N PHE A 75 20.36 -13.67 -8.16
CA PHE A 75 19.47 -14.37 -9.11
C PHE A 75 18.42 -13.46 -9.74
N ARG A 76 18.43 -12.15 -9.43
CA ARG A 76 17.50 -11.15 -9.99
C ARG A 76 16.03 -11.53 -9.81
N ILE A 77 15.68 -12.18 -8.69
CA ILE A 77 14.26 -12.44 -8.42
C ILE A 77 13.54 -11.10 -8.25
N GLY A 78 12.30 -11.03 -8.74
CA GLY A 78 11.52 -9.79 -8.72
C GLY A 78 11.02 -9.41 -7.33
N ARG A 79 10.27 -10.31 -6.68
CA ARG A 79 9.72 -10.11 -5.33
C ARG A 79 9.34 -11.45 -4.70
N ILE A 80 9.47 -11.56 -3.39
CA ILE A 80 8.81 -12.60 -2.59
C ILE A 80 7.62 -11.95 -1.89
N ARG A 81 6.40 -12.45 -2.10
CA ARG A 81 5.18 -11.91 -1.49
C ARG A 81 5.00 -12.42 -0.05
N TRP A 82 5.96 -12.15 0.82
CA TRP A 82 5.92 -12.61 2.21
C TRP A 82 4.78 -11.96 3.01
N GLU A 83 4.26 -10.80 2.59
CA GLU A 83 3.08 -10.16 3.16
C GLU A 83 1.80 -10.99 3.00
N GLU A 84 1.73 -11.78 1.92
CA GLU A 84 0.61 -12.65 1.55
C GLU A 84 0.92 -14.13 1.88
N ALA A 85 1.97 -14.38 2.67
CA ALA A 85 2.41 -15.74 2.97
C ALA A 85 1.32 -16.56 3.69
N MET A 86 1.05 -17.75 3.15
CA MET A 86 0.21 -18.75 3.80
C MET A 86 0.92 -19.30 5.05
N SER A 87 0.25 -19.25 6.20
CA SER A 87 0.78 -19.79 7.45
C SER A 87 0.16 -21.16 7.76
N ILE A 88 1.03 -22.16 7.87
CA ILE A 88 0.66 -23.55 8.16
C ILE A 88 1.34 -23.96 9.47
N ALA A 89 0.56 -24.39 10.47
CA ALA A 89 1.07 -24.98 11.70
C ALA A 89 1.22 -26.49 11.50
N ILE A 90 2.35 -27.07 11.89
CA ILE A 90 2.62 -28.50 11.69
C ILE A 90 2.65 -29.15 13.08
N PRO A 91 1.59 -29.86 13.50
CA PRO A 91 1.62 -30.59 14.77
C PRO A 91 2.63 -31.74 14.68
N GLU A 92 3.42 -31.94 15.73
CA GLU A 92 4.38 -33.04 15.85
C GLU A 92 3.84 -34.15 16.75
N THR A 93 2.83 -33.85 17.58
CA THR A 93 2.18 -34.79 18.49
C THR A 93 0.65 -34.80 18.37
N PRO A 94 -0.03 -35.89 18.76
CA PRO A 94 -1.50 -35.93 18.79
C PRO A 94 -2.12 -34.86 19.70
N SER A 95 -1.40 -34.47 20.76
CA SER A 95 -1.84 -33.40 21.67
C SER A 95 -1.89 -32.05 20.95
N GLU A 96 -0.87 -31.73 20.14
CA GLU A 96 -0.83 -30.51 19.34
C GLU A 96 -1.85 -30.54 18.20
N GLU A 97 -2.06 -31.69 17.57
CA GLU A 97 -3.07 -31.85 16.51
C GLU A 97 -4.48 -31.48 17.01
N SER A 98 -4.81 -31.85 18.26
CA SER A 98 -6.09 -31.48 18.89
C SER A 98 -6.27 -29.96 19.10
N GLN A 99 -5.18 -29.19 19.10
CA GLN A 99 -5.18 -27.73 19.30
C GLN A 99 -5.28 -26.95 17.99
N ILE A 100 -5.20 -27.61 16.83
CA ILE A 100 -5.21 -27.00 15.50
C ILE A 100 -6.43 -27.52 14.71
N GLN A 101 -7.57 -26.86 14.88
CA GLN A 101 -8.82 -27.20 14.17
C GLN A 101 -8.91 -26.57 12.78
N TRP A 102 -8.07 -25.59 12.47
CA TRP A 102 -7.92 -25.01 11.13
C TRP A 102 -6.47 -24.61 10.89
N ASN A 103 -5.97 -24.84 9.67
CA ASN A 103 -4.51 -24.86 9.45
C ASN A 103 -3.98 -24.14 8.20
N ASN A 104 -4.85 -23.59 7.35
CA ASN A 104 -4.43 -22.99 6.07
C ASN A 104 -5.07 -21.61 5.87
N LEU A 105 -4.80 -20.67 6.77
CA LEU A 105 -5.26 -19.29 6.56
C LEU A 105 -4.34 -18.61 5.56
N SER A 106 -4.92 -18.25 4.43
CA SER A 106 -4.34 -17.33 3.45
C SER A 106 -5.18 -16.07 3.44
N VAL A 107 -4.50 -14.92 3.45
CA VAL A 107 -5.14 -13.62 3.25
C VAL A 107 -4.77 -13.21 1.84
N THR A 108 -5.66 -13.47 0.89
CA THR A 108 -5.57 -12.89 -0.45
C THR A 108 -6.35 -11.59 -0.46
N ARG A 109 -5.72 -10.51 -0.94
CA ARG A 109 -6.42 -9.27 -1.25
C ARG A 109 -6.97 -9.40 -2.65
N GLU A 110 -8.28 -9.60 -2.77
CA GLU A 110 -8.92 -9.44 -4.07
C GLU A 110 -8.95 -7.95 -4.44
N PRO A 111 -8.82 -7.60 -5.74
CA PRO A 111 -9.10 -6.24 -6.18
C PRO A 111 -10.54 -5.87 -5.79
N ASP A 112 -10.70 -4.76 -5.08
CA ASP A 112 -12.01 -4.32 -4.56
C ASP A 112 -13.05 -4.01 -5.65
N ASP A 113 -12.64 -3.89 -6.92
CA ASP A 113 -13.50 -3.39 -8.00
C ASP A 113 -13.60 -4.39 -9.16
N PRO A 114 -14.79 -4.93 -9.48
CA PRO A 114 -14.99 -5.66 -10.72
C PRO A 114 -14.82 -4.67 -11.88
N ALA A 115 -13.72 -4.77 -12.61
CA ALA A 115 -13.45 -3.94 -13.78
C ALA A 115 -14.61 -4.06 -14.77
N ARG A 116 -15.47 -3.03 -14.85
CA ARG A 116 -16.45 -2.92 -15.93
C ARG A 116 -15.67 -2.73 -17.23
N ALA A 117 -15.87 -3.62 -18.19
CA ALA A 117 -15.33 -3.41 -19.53
C ALA A 117 -15.94 -2.11 -20.11
N PRO A 118 -15.10 -1.14 -20.53
CA PRO A 118 -15.62 0.08 -21.13
C PRO A 118 -16.30 -0.25 -22.46
N THR A 119 -17.41 0.43 -22.74
CA THR A 119 -18.04 0.38 -24.06
C THR A 119 -17.23 1.22 -25.07
N LEU A 120 -17.49 1.04 -26.37
CA LEU A 120 -16.88 1.91 -27.40
C LEU A 120 -17.26 3.39 -27.22
N GLU A 121 -18.47 3.65 -26.71
CA GLU A 121 -18.92 5.01 -26.38
C GLU A 121 -18.12 5.58 -25.20
N ASP A 122 -17.94 4.80 -24.12
CA ASP A 122 -17.08 5.19 -22.99
C ASP A 122 -15.67 5.54 -23.48
N LEU A 123 -15.07 4.68 -24.31
CA LEU A 123 -13.74 4.92 -24.89
C LEU A 123 -13.71 6.20 -25.74
N SER A 124 -14.71 6.41 -26.58
CA SER A 124 -14.79 7.61 -27.42
C SER A 124 -14.86 8.88 -26.58
N VAL A 125 -15.70 8.90 -25.54
CA VAL A 125 -15.84 10.06 -24.64
C VAL A 125 -14.54 10.31 -23.88
N ILE A 126 -13.95 9.27 -23.28
CA ILE A 126 -12.71 9.37 -22.50
C ILE A 126 -11.53 9.83 -23.37
N LEU A 127 -11.38 9.30 -24.59
CA LEU A 127 -10.35 9.72 -25.52
C LEU A 127 -10.55 11.17 -25.97
N HIS A 128 -11.81 11.61 -26.16
CA HIS A 128 -12.10 13.00 -26.49
C HIS A 128 -11.77 13.94 -25.32
N MET A 129 -12.08 13.55 -24.08
CA MET A 129 -11.67 14.28 -22.87
C MET A 129 -10.14 14.37 -22.78
N GLY A 130 -9.45 13.25 -22.99
CA GLY A 130 -7.98 13.20 -23.00
C GLY A 130 -7.35 14.06 -24.08
N TYR A 131 -7.98 14.18 -25.26
CA TYR A 131 -7.51 15.07 -26.33
C TYR A 131 -7.53 16.55 -25.93
N HIS A 132 -8.58 16.99 -25.25
CA HIS A 132 -8.68 18.37 -24.74
C HIS A 132 -7.77 18.61 -23.53
N ALA A 133 -7.50 17.58 -22.74
CA ALA A 133 -6.58 17.60 -21.60
C ALA A 133 -5.14 17.13 -21.93
N ARG A 134 -4.73 17.21 -23.20
CA ARG A 134 -3.44 16.63 -23.66
C ARG A 134 -2.20 17.28 -23.04
N ASP A 135 -2.30 18.52 -22.57
CA ASP A 135 -1.23 19.19 -21.81
C ASP A 135 -0.98 18.51 -20.45
N LEU A 136 -1.97 17.77 -19.92
CA LEU A 136 -1.85 16.98 -18.70
C LEU A 136 -1.30 15.58 -18.93
N ALA A 137 -0.90 15.20 -20.15
CA ALA A 137 -0.51 13.81 -20.47
C ALA A 137 0.57 13.25 -19.52
N THR A 138 1.58 14.04 -19.19
CA THR A 138 2.63 13.64 -18.22
C THR A 138 2.05 13.48 -16.82
N THR A 139 1.22 14.42 -16.37
CA THR A 139 0.56 14.38 -15.05
C THR A 139 -0.36 13.17 -14.92
N MET A 140 -1.19 12.91 -15.93
CA MET A 140 -2.05 11.71 -15.99
C MET A 140 -1.23 10.42 -16.02
N SER A 141 -0.04 10.44 -16.62
CA SER A 141 0.86 9.28 -16.62
C SER A 141 1.42 8.99 -15.23
N PHE A 142 1.78 10.00 -14.44
CA PHE A 142 2.14 9.82 -13.04
C PHE A 142 0.98 9.26 -12.22
N PHE A 143 -0.25 9.74 -12.44
CA PHE A 143 -1.43 9.17 -11.79
C PHE A 143 -1.59 7.68 -12.12
N ARG A 144 -1.50 7.31 -13.41
CA ARG A 144 -1.57 5.91 -13.86
C ARG A 144 -0.50 5.03 -13.21
N GLU A 145 0.74 5.49 -13.13
CA GLU A 145 1.82 4.76 -12.45
C GLU A 145 1.52 4.60 -10.95
N GLY A 146 1.08 5.67 -10.29
CA GLY A 146 0.71 5.63 -8.87
C GLY A 146 -0.43 4.67 -8.57
N ASP A 147 -1.45 4.67 -9.41
CA ASP A 147 -2.61 3.79 -9.35
C ASP A 147 -2.22 2.30 -9.56
N MET A 148 -1.30 2.02 -10.50
CA MET A 148 -0.73 0.68 -10.66
C MET A 148 0.12 0.25 -9.45
N ASP A 149 0.94 1.14 -8.91
CA ASP A 149 1.74 0.86 -7.72
C ASP A 149 0.86 0.64 -6.48
N LEU A 150 -0.24 1.38 -6.34
CA LEU A 150 -1.22 1.19 -5.27
C LEU A 150 -1.84 -0.21 -5.34
N ARG A 151 -2.30 -0.62 -6.52
CA ARG A 151 -2.83 -1.98 -6.76
C ARG A 151 -1.80 -3.10 -6.55
N THR A 152 -0.52 -2.83 -6.81
CA THR A 152 0.57 -3.81 -6.61
C THR A 152 1.25 -3.68 -5.24
N HIS A 153 0.62 -2.94 -4.32
CA HIS A 153 1.05 -2.76 -2.92
C HIS A 153 2.43 -2.10 -2.77
N ARG A 154 2.84 -1.32 -3.77
CA ARG A 154 4.05 -0.47 -3.76
C ARG A 154 3.72 0.94 -3.26
N TYR A 155 3.18 1.04 -2.05
CA TYR A 155 2.58 2.27 -1.52
C TYR A 155 3.51 3.49 -1.44
N ILE A 156 4.80 3.32 -1.11
CA ILE A 156 5.77 4.43 -1.13
C ILE A 156 5.94 4.98 -2.56
N SER A 157 6.07 4.11 -3.55
CA SER A 157 6.18 4.49 -4.97
C SER A 157 4.88 5.12 -5.49
N ALA A 158 3.73 4.57 -5.08
CA ALA A 158 2.43 5.16 -5.36
C ALA A 158 2.32 6.59 -4.82
N PHE A 159 2.70 6.78 -3.55
CA PHE A 159 2.72 8.10 -2.92
C PHE A 159 3.61 9.09 -3.69
N PHE A 160 4.82 8.73 -4.10
CA PHE A 160 5.67 9.62 -4.91
C PHE A 160 5.01 9.99 -6.25
N SER A 161 4.42 9.01 -6.93
CA SER A 161 3.73 9.25 -8.20
C SER A 161 2.55 10.21 -8.03
N PHE A 162 1.74 10.04 -6.99
CA PHE A 162 0.66 10.97 -6.65
C PHE A 162 1.20 12.34 -6.22
N TYR A 163 2.29 12.39 -5.46
CA TYR A 163 2.92 13.65 -5.07
C TYR A 163 3.40 14.44 -6.30
N PHE A 164 3.96 13.77 -7.33
CA PHE A 164 4.35 14.42 -8.58
C PHE A 164 3.16 14.94 -9.38
N VAL A 165 1.97 14.33 -9.27
CA VAL A 165 0.73 14.92 -9.82
C VAL A 165 0.46 16.26 -9.15
N LEU A 166 0.46 16.30 -7.81
CA LEU A 166 0.18 17.53 -7.06
C LEU A 166 1.23 18.60 -7.28
N GLU A 167 2.51 18.23 -7.28
CA GLU A 167 3.63 19.14 -7.53
C GLU A 167 3.63 19.66 -8.98
N GLY A 168 3.36 18.81 -9.96
CA GLY A 168 3.27 19.20 -11.37
C GLY A 168 2.13 20.18 -11.65
N LEU A 169 1.00 20.05 -10.94
CA LEU A 169 -0.16 20.95 -11.09
C LEU A 169 -0.02 22.23 -10.26
N TYR A 170 0.45 22.13 -9.01
CA TYR A 170 0.32 23.20 -8.02
C TYR A 170 1.63 23.62 -7.36
N GLY A 171 2.76 23.00 -7.73
CA GLY A 171 4.08 23.33 -7.17
C GLY A 171 4.76 24.53 -7.84
N ASN A 172 4.27 24.98 -9.01
CA ASN A 172 4.76 26.17 -9.73
C ASN A 172 6.29 26.21 -9.90
N GLY A 173 6.90 25.05 -10.23
CA GLY A 173 8.34 24.90 -10.40
C GLY A 173 9.19 25.01 -9.13
N GLN A 174 8.56 25.06 -7.95
CA GLN A 174 9.25 25.08 -6.67
C GLN A 174 9.64 23.67 -6.24
N PHE A 175 10.82 23.53 -5.62
CA PHE A 175 11.32 22.25 -5.12
C PHE A 175 11.56 22.24 -3.61
N GLY A 176 11.69 23.42 -3.01
CA GLY A 176 11.91 23.60 -1.58
C GLY A 176 10.63 23.39 -0.79
N GLY A 177 10.73 22.68 0.34
CA GLY A 177 9.54 22.28 1.10
C GLY A 177 8.73 23.46 1.65
N LYS A 178 9.34 24.63 1.90
CA LYS A 178 8.59 25.82 2.34
C LYS A 178 7.83 26.45 1.19
N GLU A 179 8.49 26.54 0.04
CA GLU A 179 7.99 27.15 -1.19
C GLU A 179 6.84 26.33 -1.76
N VAL A 180 7.00 25.00 -1.86
CA VAL A 180 5.95 24.09 -2.33
C VAL A 180 4.71 24.17 -1.44
N ARG A 181 4.86 24.20 -0.11
CA ARG A 181 3.71 24.36 0.81
C ARG A 181 2.97 25.68 0.58
N ALA A 182 3.71 26.76 0.34
CA ALA A 182 3.12 28.06 0.07
C ALA A 182 2.36 28.08 -1.27
N GLU A 183 2.88 27.43 -2.32
CA GLU A 183 2.18 27.31 -3.60
C GLU A 183 0.94 26.42 -3.50
N PHE A 184 1.04 25.27 -2.82
CA PHE A 184 -0.10 24.38 -2.58
C PHE A 184 -1.24 25.09 -1.86
N GLY A 185 -0.93 25.91 -0.85
CA GLY A 185 -1.93 26.66 -0.09
C GLY A 185 -2.63 27.77 -0.89
N LYS A 186 -2.15 28.15 -2.07
CA LYS A 186 -2.81 29.13 -2.96
C LYS A 186 -3.85 28.49 -3.88
N SER A 187 -3.78 27.17 -4.10
CA SER A 187 -4.64 26.48 -5.03
C SER A 187 -5.97 26.11 -4.38
N VAL A 188 -7.04 26.82 -4.74
CA VAL A 188 -8.41 26.52 -4.30
C VAL A 188 -8.81 25.09 -4.66
N VAL A 189 -8.47 24.64 -5.87
CA VAL A 189 -8.78 23.27 -6.33
C VAL A 189 -8.13 22.22 -5.43
N LEU A 190 -6.86 22.43 -5.04
CA LEU A 190 -6.15 21.50 -4.16
C LEU A 190 -6.70 21.55 -2.73
N THR A 191 -6.94 22.74 -2.19
CA THR A 191 -7.46 22.87 -0.82
C THR A 191 -8.84 22.26 -0.69
N ASP A 192 -9.73 22.48 -1.66
CA ASP A 192 -11.08 21.91 -1.67
C ASP A 192 -11.04 20.39 -1.79
N ALA A 193 -10.15 19.85 -2.64
CA ALA A 193 -9.94 18.40 -2.75
C ALA A 193 -9.46 17.79 -1.43
N ILE A 194 -8.54 18.45 -0.71
CA ILE A 194 -8.07 18.01 0.60
C ILE A 194 -9.21 18.02 1.62
N GLU A 195 -10.00 19.10 1.67
CA GLU A 195 -11.17 19.18 2.56
C GLU A 195 -12.16 18.06 2.29
N HIS A 196 -12.48 17.82 1.00
CA HIS A 196 -13.37 16.74 0.60
C HIS A 196 -12.86 15.38 1.09
N VAL A 197 -11.59 15.04 0.80
CA VAL A 197 -11.01 13.74 1.17
C VAL A 197 -10.92 13.56 2.69
N LEU A 198 -10.69 14.63 3.45
CA LEU A 198 -10.71 14.59 4.91
C LEU A 198 -12.06 14.16 5.49
N THR A 199 -13.16 14.42 4.77
CA THR A 199 -14.50 14.00 5.19
C THR A 199 -14.78 12.52 4.95
N LEU A 200 -14.02 11.84 4.08
CA LEU A 200 -14.31 10.46 3.70
C LEU A 200 -14.18 9.51 4.91
N PRO A 201 -15.15 8.60 5.13
CA PRO A 201 -15.14 7.68 6.28
C PRO A 201 -13.90 6.80 6.35
N GLY A 202 -13.31 6.44 5.20
CA GLY A 202 -12.13 5.57 5.10
C GLY A 202 -10.88 6.12 5.80
N PHE A 203 -10.81 7.43 6.03
CA PHE A 203 -9.67 8.09 6.67
C PHE A 203 -9.98 8.58 8.09
N ARG A 204 -11.14 8.21 8.65
CA ARG A 204 -11.53 8.55 10.03
C ARG A 204 -11.14 7.41 10.96
N GLY A 205 -10.40 7.74 12.02
CA GLY A 205 -10.10 6.80 13.11
C GLY A 205 -8.75 6.09 13.01
N PRO A 206 -8.46 5.20 13.97
CA PRO A 206 -7.18 4.51 14.06
C PRO A 206 -6.98 3.53 12.90
N ALA A 207 -5.72 3.25 12.59
CA ALA A 207 -5.39 2.24 11.60
C ALA A 207 -5.99 0.87 11.99
N LYS A 208 -6.50 0.14 10.99
CA LYS A 208 -7.09 -1.20 11.19
C LYS A 208 -6.05 -2.24 11.60
N PHE A 209 -4.77 -1.99 11.30
CA PHE A 209 -3.65 -2.90 11.58
C PHE A 209 -2.52 -2.17 12.31
N LYS A 210 -1.84 -2.87 13.22
CA LYS A 210 -0.83 -2.32 14.13
C LYS A 210 0.41 -1.75 13.42
N ASP A 211 0.71 -2.24 12.23
CA ASP A 211 1.86 -1.87 11.41
C ASP A 211 1.57 -0.76 10.39
N VAL A 212 0.32 -0.30 10.29
CA VAL A 212 -0.12 0.68 9.31
C VAL A 212 -0.26 2.07 9.94
N LEU A 213 0.25 3.10 9.26
CA LEU A 213 0.16 4.48 9.71
C LEU A 213 -1.17 5.09 9.26
N SER A 214 -2.00 5.53 10.21
CA SER A 214 -3.15 6.38 9.87
C SER A 214 -2.70 7.82 9.58
N ILE A 215 -3.57 8.59 8.91
CA ILE A 215 -3.33 10.02 8.65
C ILE A 215 -3.10 10.78 9.95
N ASP A 216 -3.87 10.49 11.01
CA ASP A 216 -3.69 11.12 12.32
C ASP A 216 -2.32 10.80 12.96
N HIS A 217 -1.77 9.60 12.71
CA HIS A 217 -0.42 9.28 13.18
C HIS A 217 0.65 10.06 12.43
N LEU A 218 0.52 10.19 11.10
CA LEU A 218 1.46 10.97 10.29
C LEU A 218 1.42 12.46 10.65
N LEU A 219 0.22 13.02 10.89
CA LEU A 219 0.05 14.40 11.37
C LEU A 219 0.70 14.63 12.73
N LYS A 220 0.57 13.68 13.66
CA LYS A 220 1.27 13.73 14.95
C LYS A 220 2.79 13.71 14.81
N LEU A 221 3.33 12.93 13.87
CA LEU A 221 4.78 12.89 13.62
C LEU A 221 5.33 14.25 13.18
N VAL A 222 4.54 15.02 12.45
CA VAL A 222 4.91 16.37 11.98
C VAL A 222 4.38 17.50 12.87
N SER A 223 3.76 17.17 14.01
CA SER A 223 3.18 18.12 14.96
C SER A 223 2.19 19.09 14.30
N LYS A 224 1.25 18.55 13.52
CA LYS A 224 0.20 19.32 12.84
C LYS A 224 -1.19 18.80 13.13
N ASP A 225 -2.15 19.71 13.00
CA ASP A 225 -3.57 19.42 13.15
C ASP A 225 -4.16 18.79 11.89
N ARG A 226 -5.34 18.20 12.02
CA ARG A 226 -6.06 17.54 10.92
C ARG A 226 -6.89 18.57 10.14
N ASP A 227 -6.19 19.46 9.45
CA ASP A 227 -6.76 20.49 8.57
C ASP A 227 -5.97 20.56 7.25
N VAL A 228 -6.38 21.46 6.35
CA VAL A 228 -5.75 21.61 5.02
C VAL A 228 -4.26 21.95 5.13
N GLU A 229 -3.88 22.87 6.03
CA GLU A 229 -2.49 23.27 6.22
C GLU A 229 -1.65 22.10 6.74
N GLY A 230 -2.17 21.36 7.71
CA GLY A 230 -1.54 20.20 8.29
C GLY A 230 -1.35 19.07 7.29
N ILE A 231 -2.33 18.83 6.41
CA ILE A 231 -2.21 17.87 5.32
C ILE A 231 -1.18 18.30 4.29
N ILE A 232 -1.19 19.55 3.83
CA ILE A 232 -0.17 20.07 2.91
C ILE A 232 1.22 19.91 3.54
N HIS A 233 1.36 20.24 4.82
CA HIS A 233 2.61 20.05 5.54
C HIS A 233 3.02 18.57 5.58
N MET A 234 2.11 17.67 5.94
CA MET A 234 2.35 16.23 6.02
C MET A 234 2.82 15.67 4.68
N LEU A 235 2.12 15.98 3.57
CA LEU A 235 2.49 15.51 2.24
C LEU A 235 3.91 15.93 1.86
N VAL A 236 4.24 17.21 2.03
CA VAL A 236 5.58 17.74 1.68
C VAL A 236 6.66 17.19 2.61
N TRP A 237 6.37 17.06 3.91
CA TRP A 237 7.31 16.47 4.87
C TRP A 237 7.56 15.00 4.56
N THR A 238 6.52 14.21 4.29
CA THR A 238 6.64 12.79 3.99
C THR A 238 7.41 12.56 2.70
N ARG A 239 7.26 13.41 1.67
CA ARG A 239 8.12 13.39 0.47
C ARG A 239 9.59 13.53 0.84
N GLY A 240 9.93 14.47 1.72
CA GLY A 240 11.30 14.66 2.21
C GLY A 240 11.81 13.45 3.00
N ASP A 241 11.04 12.96 3.97
CA ASP A 241 11.46 11.86 4.84
C ASP A 241 11.65 10.53 4.08
N LEU A 242 10.75 10.23 3.14
CA LEU A 242 10.84 9.01 2.31
C LEU A 242 11.97 9.05 1.29
N HIS A 243 12.43 10.23 0.88
CA HIS A 243 13.52 10.38 -0.09
C HIS A 243 14.91 10.19 0.55
N HIS A 244 15.00 10.23 1.88
CA HIS A 244 16.25 10.08 2.61
C HIS A 244 16.28 8.73 3.34
N PHE A 245 16.76 7.69 2.64
CA PHE A 245 17.02 6.41 3.30
C PHE A 245 18.10 6.58 4.38
N VAL A 246 17.75 6.16 5.60
CA VAL A 246 18.69 6.04 6.70
C VAL A 246 18.65 4.59 7.16
N ASN A 247 19.80 3.90 7.13
CA ASN A 247 19.90 2.54 7.62
C ASN A 247 19.89 2.52 9.17
N ASN A 248 18.75 2.88 9.75
CA ASN A 248 18.54 2.93 11.19
C ASN A 248 17.23 2.20 11.54
N PRO A 249 17.30 1.00 12.14
CA PRO A 249 16.11 0.21 12.46
C PRO A 249 15.20 0.86 13.51
N LYS A 250 15.68 1.90 14.22
CA LYS A 250 14.90 2.64 15.23
C LYS A 250 14.13 3.82 14.64
N LYS A 251 14.40 4.23 13.40
CA LYS A 251 13.72 5.34 12.74
C LYS A 251 12.67 4.78 11.78
N LEU A 252 11.48 5.38 11.76
CA LEU A 252 10.54 5.17 10.67
C LEU A 252 11.21 5.64 9.38
N THR A 253 11.51 4.71 8.48
CA THR A 253 12.17 4.99 7.20
C THR A 253 11.48 4.23 6.08
N GLY A 254 11.44 4.87 4.91
CA GLY A 254 11.03 4.23 3.68
C GLY A 254 12.02 3.12 3.32
N SER A 255 11.51 1.92 3.03
CA SER A 255 12.30 0.79 2.56
C SER A 255 11.41 -0.17 1.76
N PRO A 256 11.99 -1.07 0.94
CA PRO A 256 11.24 -2.11 0.25
C PRO A 256 10.35 -2.97 1.18
N PHE A 257 10.68 -3.08 2.47
CA PHE A 257 9.93 -3.88 3.44
C PHE A 257 8.93 -3.09 4.30
N THR A 258 8.85 -1.76 4.11
CA THR A 258 7.95 -0.89 4.89
C THR A 258 6.84 -0.26 4.06
N HIS A 259 6.69 -0.63 2.78
CA HIS A 259 5.64 -0.09 1.91
C HIS A 259 4.25 -0.14 2.56
N ARG A 260 3.86 -1.30 3.11
CA ARG A 260 2.53 -1.49 3.72
C ARG A 260 2.18 -0.44 4.77
N ARG A 261 3.18 0.10 5.49
CA ARG A 261 2.96 1.12 6.52
C ARG A 261 2.33 2.40 5.96
N TYR A 262 2.59 2.69 4.69
CA TYR A 262 2.16 3.89 3.98
C TYR A 262 0.89 3.67 3.14
N GLU A 263 0.21 2.53 3.29
CA GLU A 263 -1.02 2.21 2.55
C GLU A 263 -2.09 3.32 2.66
N PRO A 264 -2.49 3.77 3.87
CA PRO A 264 -3.48 4.84 3.98
C PRO A 264 -3.02 6.17 3.41
N LEU A 265 -1.72 6.48 3.49
CA LEU A 265 -1.17 7.69 2.89
C LEU A 265 -1.27 7.65 1.37
N ALA A 266 -0.92 6.52 0.75
CA ALA A 266 -0.99 6.35 -0.69
C ALA A 266 -2.43 6.41 -1.19
N SER A 267 -3.38 5.75 -0.50
CA SER A 267 -4.82 5.86 -0.81
C SER A 267 -5.35 7.28 -0.61
N PHE A 268 -4.92 7.98 0.44
CA PHE A 268 -5.32 9.36 0.69
C PHE A 268 -4.79 10.31 -0.40
N ALA A 269 -3.53 10.15 -0.79
CA ALA A 269 -2.95 10.93 -1.89
C ALA A 269 -3.61 10.60 -3.24
N HIS A 270 -3.95 9.34 -3.49
CA HIS A 270 -4.72 8.91 -4.65
C HIS A 270 -6.06 9.66 -4.74
N ASP A 271 -6.84 9.68 -3.67
CA ASP A 271 -8.17 10.30 -3.68
C ASP A 271 -8.09 11.82 -3.88
N ILE A 272 -7.07 12.49 -3.32
CA ILE A 272 -6.80 13.90 -3.60
C ILE A 272 -6.47 14.06 -5.10
N CYS A 273 -5.56 13.25 -5.64
CA CYS A 273 -5.13 13.33 -7.03
C CYS A 273 -6.29 13.09 -8.00
N LEU A 274 -7.15 12.11 -7.72
CA LEU A 274 -8.32 11.83 -8.53
C LEU A 274 -9.25 13.04 -8.58
N ASN A 275 -9.55 13.65 -7.43
CA ASN A 275 -10.39 14.85 -7.36
C ASN A 275 -9.81 16.01 -8.17
N VAL A 276 -8.52 16.33 -7.97
CA VAL A 276 -7.90 17.47 -8.68
C VAL A 276 -7.75 17.18 -10.18
N LEU A 277 -7.42 15.95 -10.59
CA LEU A 277 -7.31 15.62 -12.01
C LEU A 277 -8.66 15.66 -12.71
N MET A 278 -9.72 15.17 -12.07
CA MET A 278 -11.06 15.26 -12.63
C MET A 278 -11.47 16.72 -12.85
N HIS A 279 -11.18 17.60 -11.89
CA HIS A 279 -11.39 19.04 -12.03
C HIS A 279 -10.59 19.62 -13.21
N GLU A 280 -9.28 19.35 -13.27
CA GLU A 280 -8.39 19.88 -14.31
C GLU A 280 -8.74 19.38 -15.73
N ILE A 281 -9.18 18.12 -15.86
CA ILE A 281 -9.64 17.54 -17.13
C ILE A 281 -10.96 18.19 -17.55
N GLN A 282 -11.92 18.32 -16.63
CA GLN A 282 -13.22 18.94 -16.91
C GLN A 282 -13.09 20.41 -17.28
N ALA A 283 -12.20 21.16 -16.63
CA ALA A 283 -11.94 22.57 -16.92
C ALA A 283 -11.41 22.80 -18.35
N ARG A 284 -10.76 21.79 -18.94
CA ARG A 284 -10.27 21.83 -20.34
C ARG A 284 -11.30 21.31 -21.33
N PHE A 285 -12.31 20.59 -20.86
CA PHE A 285 -13.34 20.06 -21.73
C PHE A 285 -14.31 21.19 -22.13
N PRO A 286 -14.61 21.37 -23.43
CA PRO A 286 -15.50 22.42 -23.87
C PRO A 286 -16.91 22.20 -23.30
N THR A 287 -17.39 23.15 -22.50
CA THR A 287 -18.80 23.21 -22.13
C THR A 287 -19.62 23.58 -23.37
N SER A 288 -20.78 22.92 -23.54
CA SER A 288 -21.68 23.08 -24.68
C SER A 288 -21.91 24.56 -25.01
N GLY A 289 -21.28 25.05 -26.09
CA GLY A 289 -21.29 26.47 -26.47
C GLY A 289 -19.98 26.97 -27.11
N SER A 290 -18.86 26.28 -26.88
CA SER A 290 -17.59 26.61 -27.56
C SER A 290 -17.58 25.99 -28.96
N LYS A 291 -17.52 26.82 -30.01
CA LYS A 291 -17.40 26.35 -31.39
C LYS A 291 -16.18 25.44 -31.52
N ILE A 292 -16.41 24.20 -31.92
CA ILE A 292 -15.37 23.29 -32.38
C ILE A 292 -14.80 23.92 -33.65
N ILE A 293 -13.53 24.33 -33.60
CA ILE A 293 -12.75 24.78 -34.78
C ILE A 293 -12.03 23.56 -35.35
#